data_AF-A0AA50Q7X6-F1
#
_entry.id   AF-A0AA50Q7X6-F1
#
_cell.length_a   1.000
_cell.length_b   1.000
_cell.length_c   1.000
_cell.angle_alpha   90.00
_cell.angle_beta   90.00
_cell.angle_gamma   90.00
#
_symmetry.space_group_name_H-M   'P 1'
#
loop_
_entity.id
_entity.type
_entity.pdbx_description
1 polymer ?
#
loop_
_entity_poly.entity_id
_entity_poly.type
_entity_poly.pdbx_seq_one_letter_code
_entity_poly.pdbx_strand_id
1 'polypeptide(L)'
;MYPDSIDENRVGEYPAETKSGGGYFYDQVLEYRVWCRPWQGAPDEFDGEIYYYAFHTYNEALEFSNETDGSEAPLVLVKQLEWIDEPEAGKFIHKTGERLTEWRVEWLLESQRKEDTIANFISDNQT
;
A
#
# COMPACT_ATOMS: atom_id res chain seq x y z
N MET A 1 -12.17 10.19 -0.98
CA MET A 1 -11.16 10.39 -2.05
C MET A 1 -9.83 9.99 -1.45
N TYR A 2 -9.08 9.12 -2.12
CA TYR A 2 -7.75 8.70 -1.66
C TYR A 2 -6.71 9.74 -2.06
N PRO A 3 -5.64 9.95 -1.26
CA PRO A 3 -4.60 10.93 -1.59
C PRO A 3 -3.72 10.45 -2.75
N ASP A 4 -3.28 11.37 -3.59
CA ASP A 4 -2.34 11.05 -4.67
C ASP A 4 -0.96 10.67 -4.12
N SER A 5 -0.13 10.04 -4.94
CA SER A 5 1.25 9.76 -4.53
C SER A 5 2.04 11.06 -4.32
N ILE A 6 3.04 11.00 -3.43
CA ILE A 6 3.78 12.20 -3.04
C ILE A 6 4.67 12.77 -4.16
N ASP A 7 5.05 11.96 -5.14
CA ASP A 7 5.88 12.36 -6.28
C ASP A 7 5.55 11.49 -7.50
N GLU A 8 4.94 12.11 -8.51
CA GLU A 8 4.59 11.47 -9.78
C GLU A 8 5.82 10.90 -10.51
N ASN A 9 6.99 11.52 -10.38
CA ASN A 9 8.21 11.12 -11.10
C ASN A 9 8.89 9.90 -10.46
N ARG A 10 8.39 9.44 -9.31
CA ARG A 10 8.89 8.27 -8.59
C ARG A 10 8.01 7.04 -8.80
N VAL A 11 6.85 7.19 -9.45
CA VAL A 11 5.92 6.09 -9.73
C VAL A 11 6.62 5.08 -10.66
N GLY A 12 6.61 3.81 -10.27
CA GLY A 12 7.28 2.70 -10.96
C GLY A 12 8.75 2.48 -10.57
N GLU A 13 9.34 3.36 -9.74
CA GLU A 13 10.76 3.29 -9.35
C GLU A 13 10.99 2.57 -8.00
N TYR A 14 9.92 2.20 -7.29
CA TYR A 14 10.02 1.47 -6.03
C TYR A 14 10.17 -0.04 -6.26
N PRO A 15 10.83 -0.78 -5.35
CA PRO A 15 10.98 -2.23 -5.49
C PRO A 15 9.62 -2.93 -5.65
N ALA A 16 9.55 -3.90 -6.57
CA ALA A 16 8.36 -4.74 -6.75
C ALA A 16 8.05 -5.53 -5.47
N GLU A 17 9.06 -6.20 -4.93
CA GLU A 17 8.97 -6.95 -3.68
C GLU A 17 8.99 -6.01 -2.47
N THR A 18 7.84 -5.87 -1.81
CA THR A 18 7.69 -5.11 -0.57
C THR A 18 7.00 -5.96 0.48
N LYS A 19 7.06 -5.52 1.75
CA LYS A 19 6.22 -6.16 2.77
C LYS A 19 4.74 -5.95 2.43
N SER A 20 3.88 -6.87 2.82
CA SER A 20 2.43 -6.72 2.70
C SER A 20 1.80 -6.60 4.08
N GLY A 21 0.81 -5.71 4.19
CA GLY A 21 0.01 -5.57 5.40
C GLY A 21 0.70 -5.01 6.65
N GLY A 22 -0.09 -4.87 7.72
CA GLY A 22 0.34 -4.43 9.05
C GLY A 22 0.75 -2.95 9.13
N GLY A 23 1.13 -2.51 10.34
CA GLY A 23 1.67 -1.16 10.59
C GLY A 23 0.65 -0.09 11.00
N TYR A 24 -0.65 -0.32 10.76
CA TYR A 24 -1.82 0.49 11.16
C TYR A 24 -1.87 1.95 10.67
N PHE A 25 -0.72 2.59 10.45
CA PHE A 25 -0.57 3.97 10.04
C PHE A 25 0.45 4.13 8.92
N TYR A 26 0.30 5.16 8.09
CA TYR A 26 1.22 5.50 7.02
C TYR A 26 1.61 6.97 7.04
N ASP A 27 2.78 7.27 6.46
CA ASP A 27 3.30 8.64 6.33
C ASP A 27 3.03 9.22 4.93
N GLN A 28 3.26 8.43 3.89
CA GLN A 28 3.16 8.88 2.50
C GLN A 28 2.58 7.78 1.61
N VAL A 29 1.71 8.16 0.66
CA VAL A 29 1.38 7.32 -0.49
C VAL A 29 2.50 7.48 -1.52
N LEU A 30 3.01 6.35 -2.02
CA LEU A 30 4.14 6.32 -2.93
C LEU A 30 3.73 6.01 -4.37
N GLU A 31 2.79 5.10 -4.54
CA GLU A 31 2.19 4.74 -5.83
C GLU A 31 1.00 3.81 -5.59
N TYR A 32 0.08 3.78 -6.56
CA TYR A 32 -0.97 2.77 -6.66
C TYR A 32 -0.51 1.67 -7.61
N ARG A 33 -0.76 0.41 -7.27
CA ARG A 33 -0.29 -0.75 -8.05
C ARG A 33 -1.47 -1.60 -8.49
N VAL A 34 -1.49 -1.96 -9.76
CA VAL A 34 -2.42 -2.93 -10.33
C VAL A 34 -1.64 -4.14 -10.80
N TRP A 35 -1.76 -5.23 -10.07
CA TRP A 35 -1.10 -6.50 -10.38
C TRP A 35 -1.84 -7.22 -11.51
N CYS A 36 -1.08 -7.80 -12.44
CA CYS A 36 -1.58 -8.48 -13.63
C CYS A 36 -1.09 -9.93 -13.64
N ARG A 37 -2.00 -10.86 -13.94
CA ARG A 37 -1.72 -12.30 -13.96
C ARG A 37 -2.07 -12.89 -15.33
N PRO A 38 -1.08 -13.27 -16.16
CA PRO A 38 -1.35 -13.77 -17.52
C PRO A 38 -2.32 -14.95 -17.56
N TRP A 39 -2.20 -15.89 -16.62
CA TRP A 39 -3.09 -17.05 -16.51
C TRP A 39 -4.53 -16.73 -16.08
N GLN A 40 -4.83 -15.47 -15.74
CA GLN A 40 -6.18 -14.97 -15.48
C GLN A 40 -6.71 -14.08 -16.61
N GLY A 41 -5.97 -13.90 -17.71
CA GLY A 41 -6.41 -13.16 -18.89
C GLY A 41 -5.59 -11.90 -19.21
N ALA A 42 -4.66 -11.50 -18.35
CA ALA A 42 -3.78 -10.38 -18.64
C ALA A 42 -2.83 -10.70 -19.81
N PRO A 43 -2.33 -9.69 -20.54
CA PRO A 43 -1.30 -9.90 -21.55
C PRO A 43 -0.08 -10.65 -20.99
N ASP A 44 0.46 -11.57 -21.78
CA ASP A 44 1.68 -12.29 -21.41
C ASP A 44 2.92 -11.50 -21.82
N GLU A 45 3.22 -10.44 -21.08
CA GLU A 45 4.35 -9.55 -21.35
C GLU A 45 5.68 -10.08 -20.79
N PHE A 46 5.61 -11.02 -19.83
CA PHE A 46 6.76 -11.47 -19.04
C PHE A 46 6.85 -13.01 -18.93
N ASP A 47 6.52 -13.74 -20.00
CA ASP A 47 6.67 -15.21 -20.11
C ASP A 47 6.01 -15.99 -18.95
N GLY A 48 4.75 -15.64 -18.69
CA GLY A 48 3.90 -16.23 -17.66
C GLY A 48 4.10 -15.65 -16.26
N GLU A 49 5.04 -14.72 -16.06
CA GLU A 49 5.28 -14.10 -14.76
C GLU A 49 4.23 -13.04 -14.39
N ILE A 50 4.07 -12.80 -13.08
CA ILE A 50 3.24 -11.70 -12.59
C ILE A 50 3.99 -10.37 -12.72
N TYR A 51 3.25 -9.32 -13.01
CA TYR A 51 3.78 -7.97 -13.13
C TYR A 51 2.76 -6.96 -12.63
N TYR A 52 3.12 -5.69 -12.56
CA TYR A 52 2.19 -4.64 -12.17
C TYR A 52 2.42 -3.36 -12.98
N TYR A 53 1.35 -2.58 -13.09
CA TYR A 53 1.43 -1.18 -13.50
C TYR A 53 1.31 -0.29 -12.28
N ALA A 54 2.08 0.80 -12.26
CA ALA A 54 2.10 1.78 -11.18
C ALA A 54 1.47 3.09 -11.63
N PHE A 55 0.70 3.72 -10.74
CA PHE A 55 -0.07 4.93 -11.02
C PHE A 55 0.10 5.98 -9.91
N HIS A 56 -0.03 7.25 -10.29
CA HIS A 56 0.04 8.38 -9.37
C HIS A 56 -1.24 8.50 -8.54
N THR A 57 -2.39 8.29 -9.16
CA THR A 57 -3.70 8.42 -8.52
C THR A 57 -4.44 7.09 -8.44
N TYR A 58 -5.32 6.97 -7.45
CA TYR A 58 -6.22 5.82 -7.34
C TYR A 58 -7.15 5.69 -8.56
N ASN A 59 -7.61 6.82 -9.11
CA ASN A 59 -8.58 6.80 -10.21
C ASN A 59 -7.98 6.22 -11.49
N GLU A 60 -6.73 6.58 -11.81
CA GLU A 60 -5.99 5.99 -12.95
C GLU A 60 -5.81 4.47 -12.75
N ALA A 61 -5.40 4.05 -11.56
CA ALA A 61 -5.28 2.63 -11.23
C ALA A 61 -6.62 1.89 -11.35
N LEU A 62 -7.70 2.49 -10.85
CA LEU A 62 -9.02 1.89 -10.90
C LEU A 62 -9.54 1.78 -12.34
N GLU A 63 -9.40 2.83 -13.14
CA GLU A 63 -9.75 2.83 -14.56
C GLU A 63 -9.01 1.71 -15.30
N PHE A 64 -7.68 1.64 -15.13
CA PHE A 64 -6.88 0.57 -15.72
C PHE A 64 -7.33 -0.83 -15.29
N SER A 65 -7.59 -1.04 -13.99
CA SER A 65 -8.01 -2.35 -13.49
C SER A 65 -9.38 -2.79 -14.04
N ASN A 66 -10.29 -1.85 -14.29
CA ASN A 66 -11.60 -2.16 -14.86
C ASN A 66 -11.53 -2.52 -16.36
N GLU A 67 -10.50 -2.04 -17.05
CA GLU A 67 -10.32 -2.24 -18.50
C GLU A 67 -9.35 -3.39 -18.84
N THR A 68 -8.66 -3.93 -17.84
CA THR A 68 -7.62 -4.95 -18.03
C THR A 68 -8.05 -6.29 -17.46
N ASP A 69 -8.40 -7.23 -18.35
CA ASP A 69 -8.67 -8.62 -17.98
C ASP A 69 -7.48 -9.25 -17.24
N GLY A 70 -7.76 -10.07 -16.24
CA GLY A 70 -6.73 -10.72 -15.43
C GLY A 70 -5.91 -9.79 -14.53
N SER A 71 -6.33 -8.54 -14.37
CA SER A 71 -5.79 -7.61 -13.37
C SER A 71 -6.50 -7.72 -12.02
N GLU A 72 -5.80 -7.34 -10.95
CA GLU A 72 -6.35 -7.23 -9.60
C GLU A 72 -6.89 -5.83 -9.30
N ALA A 73 -7.71 -5.71 -8.25
CA ALA A 73 -8.10 -4.40 -7.75
C ALA A 73 -6.86 -3.60 -7.28
N PRO A 74 -6.85 -2.27 -7.39
CA PRO A 74 -5.71 -1.45 -7.00
C PRO A 74 -5.30 -1.68 -5.54
N LEU A 75 -4.00 -1.85 -5.36
CA LEU A 75 -3.32 -1.74 -4.06
C LEU A 75 -2.60 -0.40 -3.99
N VAL A 76 -2.16 -0.02 -2.79
CA VAL A 76 -1.37 1.18 -2.55
C VAL A 76 -0.08 0.85 -1.86
N LEU A 77 1.04 1.33 -2.41
CA LEU A 77 2.31 1.32 -1.73
C LEU A 77 2.42 2.55 -0.83
N VAL A 78 2.71 2.32 0.45
CA VAL A 78 2.90 3.39 1.42
C VAL A 78 4.27 3.34 2.08
N LYS A 79 4.74 4.51 2.47
CA LYS A 79 5.90 4.69 3.35
C LYS A 79 5.45 4.75 4.80
N GLN A 80 6.21 4.08 5.67
CA GLN A 80 6.11 4.18 7.11
C GLN A 80 7.47 4.62 7.67
N LEU A 81 7.46 5.66 8.50
CA LEU A 81 8.59 6.10 9.33
C LEU A 81 8.42 5.58 10.77
N GLU A 82 7.17 5.39 11.17
CA GLU A 82 6.77 4.81 12.44
C GLU A 82 5.54 3.92 12.20
N TRP A 83 5.45 2.78 12.87
CA TRP A 83 4.35 1.84 12.70
C TRP A 83 4.06 1.04 13.96
N ILE A 84 2.85 0.49 14.03
CA ILE A 84 2.47 -0.49 15.05
C ILE A 84 2.72 -1.90 14.50
N ASP A 85 3.59 -2.63 15.17
CA ASP A 85 3.80 -4.06 14.97
C ASP A 85 2.89 -4.84 15.93
N GLU A 86 2.12 -5.79 15.40
CA GLU A 86 1.21 -6.66 16.16
C GLU A 86 1.61 -8.13 15.92
N PRO A 87 2.69 -8.62 16.56
CA PRO A 87 3.15 -10.00 16.37
C PRO A 87 2.17 -11.04 16.94
N GLU A 88 1.34 -10.63 17.89
CA GLU A 88 0.28 -11.43 18.51
C GLU A 88 -0.95 -10.53 18.66
N ALA A 89 -2.15 -11.07 18.45
CA ALA A 89 -3.38 -10.28 18.55
C ALA A 89 -3.47 -9.53 19.88
N GLY A 90 -3.66 -8.22 19.83
CA GLY A 90 -3.70 -7.32 21.00
C GLY A 90 -2.33 -6.89 21.54
N LYS A 91 -1.22 -7.36 20.98
CA LYS A 91 0.14 -6.99 21.42
C LYS A 91 0.72 -5.92 20.51
N PHE A 92 0.41 -4.67 20.81
CA PHE A 92 0.84 -3.53 20.01
C PHE A 92 2.22 -3.02 20.42
N ILE A 93 3.17 -3.02 19.48
CA ILE A 93 4.55 -2.56 19.69
C ILE A 93 4.83 -1.41 18.74
N HIS A 94 5.17 -0.24 19.29
CA HIS A 94 5.66 0.88 18.49
C HIS A 94 7.04 0.55 17.89
N LYS A 95 7.20 0.72 16.58
CA LYS A 95 8.46 0.65 15.86
C LYS A 95 8.73 1.96 15.12
N THR A 96 10.00 2.32 15.01
CA THR A 96 10.48 3.48 14.26
C THR A 96 11.55 3.02 13.27
N GLY A 97 11.53 3.58 12.07
CA GLY A 97 12.43 3.26 10.96
C GLY A 97 11.73 3.42 9.62
N GLU A 98 12.48 3.33 8.52
CA GLU A 98 11.88 3.43 7.19
C GLU A 98 11.45 2.05 6.69
N ARG A 99 10.19 1.93 6.26
CA ARG A 99 9.64 0.72 5.64
C ARG A 99 8.67 1.08 4.51
N LEU A 100 8.72 0.29 3.45
CA LEU A 100 7.70 0.27 2.40
C LEU A 100 6.75 -0.90 2.63
N THR A 101 5.45 -0.66 2.47
CA THR A 101 4.45 -1.72 2.57
C THR A 101 3.30 -1.50 1.63
N GLU A 102 2.81 -2.59 1.05
CA GLU A 102 1.64 -2.57 0.19
C GLU A 102 0.39 -2.90 0.99
N TRP A 103 -0.67 -2.11 0.76
CA TRP A 103 -1.93 -2.13 1.48
C TRP A 103 -3.13 -2.15 0.53
N ARG A 104 -4.26 -2.57 1.10
CA ARG A 104 -5.56 -2.31 0.52
C ARG A 104 -5.86 -0.81 0.57
N VAL A 105 -6.40 -0.23 -0.50
CA VAL A 105 -6.66 1.21 -0.61
C VAL A 105 -7.60 1.74 0.47
N GLU A 106 -8.57 0.93 0.91
CA GLU A 106 -9.56 1.34 1.92
C GLU A 106 -8.92 1.64 3.27
N TRP A 107 -7.75 1.07 3.54
CA TRP A 107 -7.03 1.33 4.79
C TRP A 107 -6.53 2.77 4.88
N LEU A 108 -6.39 3.51 3.79
CA LEU A 108 -5.90 4.90 3.79
C LEU A 108 -6.82 5.90 4.50
N LEU A 109 -8.13 5.62 4.57
CA LEU A 109 -9.14 6.63 4.95
C LEU A 109 -9.00 7.14 6.38
N GLU A 110 -8.39 6.36 7.27
CA GLU A 110 -8.29 6.68 8.71
C GLU A 110 -6.91 6.37 9.31
N SER A 111 -5.93 6.08 8.46
CA SER A 111 -4.61 5.60 8.89
C SER A 111 -3.46 6.58 8.63
N GLN A 112 -3.73 7.80 8.16
CA GLN A 112 -2.64 8.76 7.97
C GLN A 112 -2.08 9.15 9.34
N ARG A 113 -0.78 8.90 9.52
CA ARG A 113 -0.08 9.16 10.77
C ARG A 113 0.04 10.67 10.99
N LYS A 114 -0.27 11.09 12.22
CA LYS A 114 0.01 12.42 12.77
C LYS A 114 0.87 12.26 14.02
N GLU A 115 1.37 13.38 14.54
CA GLU A 115 2.31 13.42 15.68
C GLU A 115 1.86 12.53 16.85
N ASP A 116 0.59 12.61 17.25
CA ASP A 116 0.08 11.87 18.42
C ASP A 116 -0.65 10.55 18.08
N THR A 117 -0.77 10.17 16.79
CA THR A 117 -1.64 9.06 16.38
C THR A 117 -1.24 7.73 17.01
N ILE A 118 0.05 7.41 17.01
CA ILE A 118 0.57 6.15 17.56
C ILE A 118 0.50 6.15 19.09
N ALA A 119 0.82 7.28 19.73
CA ALA A 119 0.75 7.41 21.18
C ALA A 119 -0.69 7.22 21.69
N ASN A 120 -1.66 7.86 21.02
CA ASN A 120 -3.09 7.70 21.32
C ASN A 120 -3.54 6.26 21.08
N PHE A 121 -3.19 5.66 19.95
CA PHE A 121 -3.53 4.26 19.65
C PHE A 121 -3.04 3.30 20.74
N ILE A 122 -1.80 3.45 21.20
CA ILE A 122 -1.26 2.61 22.27
C ILE A 122 -1.99 2.85 23.59
N SER A 123 -2.24 4.12 23.94
CA SER A 123 -2.98 4.46 25.17
C SER A 123 -4.40 3.88 25.17
N ASP A 124 -5.06 3.85 24.02
CA ASP A 124 -6.44 3.37 23.88
C ASP A 124 -6.54 1.83 23.89
N ASN A 125 -5.43 1.13 23.61
CA ASN A 125 -5.38 -0.33 23.46
C ASN A 125 -4.53 -1.05 24.51
N GLN A 126 -3.95 -0.33 25.48
CA GLN A 126 -3.33 -0.90 26.68
C GLN A 126 -4.38 -1.04 27.79
N THR A 127 -5.05 -2.20 27.86
CA THR A 127 -5.84 -2.64 29.03
C THR A 127 -5.26 -3.89 29.65
#